data_AF-A0A081CVI5-F1
#
_entry.id   AF-A0A081CVI5-F1
#
_cell.length_a   1.000
_cell.length_b   1.000
_cell.length_c   1.000
_cell.angle_alpha   90.00
_cell.angle_beta   90.00
_cell.angle_gamma   90.00
#
_symmetry.space_group_name_H-M   'P 1'
#
loop_
_entity.id
_entity.type
_entity.pdbx_description
1 polymer ?
#
loop_
_entity_poly.entity_id
_entity_poly.type
_entity_poly.pdbx_seq_one_letter_code
_entity_poly.pdbx_strand_id
1 'polypeptide(L)' 'MSRFNDTEEAVLRRLRALKAKPEMTINLLDLGTPLGDAGFTQDNIMEVLIALEQEKIIAFSTGNRLLILNKLPL' A
#
# COMPACT_ATOMS: atom_id res chain seq x y z
N MET A 1 -5.36 10.85 16.06
CA MET A 1 -4.65 10.09 15.02
C MET A 1 -4.42 11.03 13.85
N SER A 2 -3.25 10.97 13.19
CA SER A 2 -2.98 11.77 12.00
C SER A 2 -3.64 11.12 10.78
N ARG A 3 -3.98 11.91 9.77
CA ARG A 3 -4.51 11.39 8.49
C ARG A 3 -3.54 10.37 7.85
N PHE A 4 -2.24 10.55 8.06
CA PHE A 4 -1.21 9.60 7.64
C PHE A 4 -1.38 8.24 8.32
N ASN A 5 -1.44 8.19 9.65
CA ASN A 5 -1.53 6.92 10.39
C ASN A 5 -2.81 6.14 10.04
N ASP A 6 -3.94 6.84 9.86
CA ASP A 6 -5.20 6.19 9.47
C ASP A 6 -5.10 5.60 8.05
N THR A 7 -4.41 6.29 7.15
CA THR A 7 -4.20 5.82 5.77
C THR A 7 -3.21 4.67 5.73
N GLU A 8 -2.15 4.73 6.53
CA GLU A 8 -1.16 3.67 6.68
C GLU A 8 -1.81 2.37 7.16
N GLU A 9 -2.62 2.45 8.22
CA GLU A 9 -3.33 1.29 8.73
C GLU A 9 -4.27 0.69 7.66
N ALA A 10 -4.99 1.54 6.92
CA ALA A 10 -5.88 1.10 5.85
C ALA A 10 -5.13 0.43 4.69
N VAL A 11 -4.00 0.99 4.27
CA VAL A 11 -3.11 0.41 3.24
C VAL A 11 -2.59 -0.96 3.69
N LEU A 12 -2.07 -1.06 4.92
CA LEU A 12 -1.56 -2.33 5.46
C LEU A 12 -2.66 -3.38 5.60
N ARG A 13 -3.85 -3.00 6.10
CA ARG A 13 -5.01 -3.89 6.17
C ARG A 13 -5.40 -4.38 4.77
N ARG A 14 -5.40 -3.52 3.75
CA ARG A 14 -5.72 -3.91 2.38
C ARG A 14 -4.68 -4.87 1.79
N LEU A 15 -3.39 -4.59 1.96
CA LEU A 15 -2.31 -5.47 1.51
C LEU A 15 -2.41 -6.86 2.19
N ARG A 16 -2.73 -6.91 3.49
CA ARG A 16 -2.98 -8.18 4.20
C ARG A 16 -4.21 -8.92 3.67
N ALA A 17 -5.29 -8.21 3.37
CA ALA A 17 -6.49 -8.81 2.76
C ALA A 17 -6.21 -9.41 1.38
N LEU A 18 -5.30 -8.81 0.62
CA LEU A 18 -4.77 -9.34 -0.64
C LEU A 18 -3.75 -10.48 -0.44
N LYS A 19 -3.49 -10.88 0.81
CA LYS A 19 -2.52 -11.90 1.21
C LYS A 19 -1.12 -11.62 0.67
N ALA A 20 -0.75 -10.34 0.63
CA ALA A 20 0.57 -9.87 0.22
C ALA A 20 1.69 -10.62 0.96
N LYS A 21 2.67 -11.10 0.20
CA LYS A 21 3.86 -11.80 0.69
C LYS A 21 5.09 -11.30 -0.09
N PRO A 22 6.31 -11.39 0.46
CA PRO A 22 7.52 -11.10 -0.29
C PRO A 22 7.53 -11.77 -1.66
N GLU A 23 8.08 -11.09 -2.66
CA GLU A 23 8.15 -11.47 -4.08
C GLU A 23 6.81 -11.46 -4.82
N MET A 24 5.70 -11.16 -4.14
CA MET A 24 4.41 -11.00 -4.79
C MET A 24 4.26 -9.61 -5.41
N THR A 25 3.70 -9.56 -6.61
CA THR A 25 3.35 -8.32 -7.30
C THR A 25 1.85 -8.06 -7.19
N ILE A 26 1.47 -6.85 -6.78
CA ILE A 26 0.10 -6.40 -6.60
C ILE A 26 -0.20 -5.25 -7.57
N ASN A 27 -1.39 -5.24 -8.17
CA ASN A 27 -1.83 -4.12 -8.98
C ASN A 27 -2.26 -2.96 -8.06
N LEU A 28 -1.78 -1.74 -8.34
CA LEU A 28 -2.16 -0.55 -7.58
C LEU A 28 -3.66 -0.30 -7.59
N LEU A 29 -4.39 -0.70 -8.64
CA LEU A 29 -5.86 -0.59 -8.68
C LEU A 29 -6.54 -1.48 -7.63
N ASP A 30 -6.00 -2.67 -7.37
CA ASP A 30 -6.53 -3.59 -6.34
C ASP A 30 -6.38 -3.01 -4.93
N LEU A 31 -5.53 -2.00 -4.77
CA LEU A 31 -5.30 -1.26 -3.53
C LEU A 31 -6.03 0.08 -3.52
N GLY A 32 -5.85 0.90 -4.56
CA GLY A 32 -6.33 2.26 -4.66
C GLY A 32 -7.84 2.37 -4.79
N THR A 33 -8.50 1.50 -5.57
CA THR A 33 -9.96 1.59 -5.76
C THR A 33 -10.72 1.38 -4.44
N PRO A 34 -10.49 0.30 -3.68
CA PRO A 34 -11.20 0.09 -2.41
C PRO A 34 -10.87 1.14 -1.34
N LEU A 35 -9.65 1.70 -1.35
CA LEU A 35 -9.27 2.77 -0.42
C LEU A 35 -9.91 4.11 -0.81
N GLY A 36 -10.01 4.40 -2.11
CA GLY A 36 -10.75 5.54 -2.65
C GLY A 36 -12.23 5.48 -2.26
N ASP A 37 -12.85 4.31 -2.42
CA ASP A 37 -14.25 4.06 -2.02
C ASP A 37 -14.45 4.23 -0.49
N ALA A 38 -13.41 3.95 0.30
CA ALA A 38 -13.38 4.18 1.75
C ALA A 38 -13.05 5.63 2.14
N GLY A 39 -12.89 6.54 1.18
CA GLY A 39 -12.68 7.97 1.41
C GLY A 39 -11.22 8.38 1.60
N PHE A 40 -10.25 7.54 1.25
CA PHE A 40 -8.83 7.91 1.20
C PHE A 40 -8.49 8.54 -0.15
N THR A 41 -7.81 9.68 -0.13
CA THR A 41 -7.40 10.36 -1.37
C THR A 41 -6.18 9.67 -1.96
N GLN A 42 -6.01 9.80 -3.27
CA GLN A 42 -4.83 9.29 -3.96
C GLN A 42 -3.52 9.83 -3.35
N ASP A 43 -3.48 11.10 -2.98
CA ASP A 43 -2.30 11.72 -2.38
C ASP A 43 -1.95 11.09 -1.03
N ASN A 44 -2.94 10.86 -0.16
CA ASN A 44 -2.68 10.21 1.13
C ASN A 44 -2.22 8.76 0.95
N ILE A 45 -2.82 8.03 0.00
CA ILE A 45 -2.42 6.65 -0.30
C ILE A 45 -0.97 6.65 -0.82
N MET A 46 -0.64 7.56 -1.74
CA MET A 46 0.69 7.63 -2.35
C MET A 46 1.76 8.03 -1.33
N GLU A 47 1.47 8.95 -0.43
CA GLU A 47 2.36 9.36 0.65
C GLU A 47 2.77 8.15 1.52
N VAL A 48 1.81 7.30 1.89
CA VAL A 48 2.07 6.05 2.61
C VAL A 48 2.88 5.07 1.77
N LEU A 49 2.52 4.85 0.50
CA LEU A 49 3.23 3.91 -0.36
C LEU A 49 4.70 4.33 -0.58
N ILE A 50 4.96 5.62 -0.70
CA ILE A 50 6.33 6.18 -0.77
C ILE A 50 7.09 5.90 0.52
N ALA A 51 6.47 6.10 1.70
CA ALA A 51 7.11 5.78 2.97
C ALA A 51 7.48 4.28 3.07
N LEU A 52 6.55 3.39 2.70
CA LEU A 52 6.81 1.95 2.66
C LEU A 52 7.91 1.56 1.66
N GLU A 53 8.04 2.27 0.55
CA GLU A 53 9.14 2.06 -0.40
C GLU A 53 10.49 2.51 0.18
N GLN A 54 10.54 3.65 0.88
CA GLN A 54 11.75 4.13 1.56
C GLN A 54 12.22 3.15 2.64
N GLU A 55 11.28 2.50 3.33
CA GLU A 55 11.55 1.43 4.30
C GLU A 55 11.88 0.08 3.64
N LYS A 56 11.89 0.01 2.30
CA LYS A 56 12.13 -1.21 1.52
C LYS A 56 11.15 -2.33 1.84
N ILE A 57 9.91 -1.99 2.18
CA ILE A 57 8.82 -2.95 2.37
C ILE A 57 8.20 -3.30 1.02
N ILE A 58 8.05 -2.29 0.17
CA ILE A 58 7.57 -2.42 -1.21
C ILE A 58 8.53 -1.73 -2.19
N ALA A 59 8.33 -1.97 -3.48
CA ALA A 59 8.91 -1.16 -4.55
C ALA A 59 7.86 -0.91 -5.63
N PHE A 60 7.83 0.29 -6.20
CA PHE A 60 7.06 0.52 -7.41
C PHE A 60 7.66 -0.25 -8.59
N SER A 61 6.77 -0.84 -9.40
CA SER A 61 7.11 -1.57 -10.60
C SER A 61 6.29 -1.07 -11.77
N THR A 62 6.69 -1.46 -12.98
CA THR A 62 6.05 -1.01 -14.21
C THR A 62 4.60 -1.50 -14.31
N GLY A 63 3.78 -0.75 -15.03
CA GLY A 63 2.38 -1.12 -15.28
C GLY A 63 1.47 -0.99 -14.06
N ASN A 64 1.67 0.04 -13.23
CA ASN A 64 0.89 0.32 -12.02
C ASN A 64 0.93 -0.84 -11.01
N ARG A 65 2.13 -1.29 -10.68
CA ARG A 65 2.32 -2.45 -9.80
C ARG A 65 3.22 -2.11 -8.61
N LEU A 66 3.01 -2.84 -7.53
CA LEU A 66 3.86 -2.86 -6.34
C LEU A 66 4.46 -4.26 -6.19
N LEU A 67 5.77 -4.35 -6.05
CA LEU A 67 6.46 -5.56 -5.62
C LEU A 67 6.59 -5.52 -4.09
N ILE A 68 6.17 -6.57 -3.41
CA ILE A 68 6.40 -6.72 -1.97
C ILE A 68 7.82 -7.24 -1.78
N LEU A 69 8.66 -6.47 -1.09
CA LEU A 69 10.06 -6.82 -0.84
C LEU A 69 10.22 -7.57 0.49
N ASN A 70 9.52 -7.10 1.53
CA ASN A 70 9.65 -7.61 2.89
C ASN A 70 8.29 -7.90 3.52
N LYS A 71 8.31 -8.51 4.70
CA LYS A 71 7.08 -8.71 5.49
C LYS A 71 6.48 -7.36 5.84
N LEU A 72 5.16 -7.27 5.72
CA LEU A 72 4.43 -6.09 6.15
C LEU A 72 4.61 -5.89 7.67
N PRO A 73 4.67 -4.64 8.15
CA PRO A 73 4.60 -4.32 9.57
C PRO A 73 3.38 -4.96 10.23
N LEU A 74 3.42 -5.18 11.55
CA LEU A 74 2.31 -5.72 12.35
C LEU A 74 1.29 -4.64 12.69
#